data_AF-A0A3B9ZPC3-F1
#
_entry.id   AF-A0A3B9ZPC3-F1
#
_cell.length_a   1.000
_cell.length_b   1.000
_cell.length_c   1.000
_cell.angle_alpha   90.00
_cell.angle_beta   90.00
_cell.angle_gamma   90.00
#
_symmetry.space_group_name_H-M   'P 1'
#
loop_
_entity.id
_entity.type
_entity.pdbx_description
1 polymer ?
#
loop_
_entity_poly.entity_id
_entity_poly.type
_entity_poly.pdbx_seq_one_letter_code
_entity_poly.pdbx_strand_id
1 'polypeptide(L)'
;MNYNTISSQAVIAKIYRDLKPRDSAWEVDAIEWIGEALEFIGGFYGLELKEMTKRVVNFRADLPPSLFELVAVKSGDRKLPYEGKTLQTFSRYKDYIFRTDPTAKDFGFTQVTESTDAYYFLQPGYIKTSFEQGTIRIQYLAFPVDSQGYPEVPDNIYVTTALWWYIVRQMLMGGYESNIFRWETADYNWKKYCVSAGNDMMMPNPERMEAFKEKWIRLLPFVKAQEASVADVQEDLLDVNPRGEIE
;
A
#
# COMPACT_ATOMS: atom_id res chain seq x y z
N MET A 1 -4.86 -8.96 4.03
CA MET A 1 -4.06 -7.84 4.55
C MET A 1 -4.37 -7.64 6.02
N ASN A 2 -3.38 -7.88 6.88
CA ASN A 2 -3.40 -7.36 8.25
C ASN A 2 -3.29 -5.83 8.13
N TYR A 3 -4.26 -5.09 8.66
CA TYR A 3 -4.28 -3.62 8.58
C TYR A 3 -3.55 -2.95 9.73
N ASN A 4 -3.08 -3.75 10.69
CA ASN A 4 -2.28 -3.25 11.79
C ASN A 4 -0.87 -2.94 11.29
N THR A 5 -0.35 -1.81 11.71
CA THR A 5 1.01 -1.38 11.50
C THR A 5 1.69 -1.27 12.87
N ILE A 6 3.01 -1.45 12.88
CA ILE A 6 3.85 -1.17 14.04
C ILE A 6 4.94 -0.18 13.64
N SER A 7 5.44 0.60 14.58
CA SER A 7 6.60 1.45 14.32
C SER A 7 7.82 0.59 13.95
N SER A 8 8.54 0.98 12.90
CA SER A 8 9.84 0.38 12.55
C SER A 8 10.86 0.44 13.68
N GLN A 9 10.68 1.35 14.65
CA GLN A 9 11.47 1.38 15.88
C GLN A 9 11.43 0.04 16.63
N ALA A 10 10.32 -0.71 16.58
CA ALA A 10 10.23 -2.02 17.19
C ALA A 10 11.21 -3.03 16.57
N VAL A 11 11.45 -2.94 15.26
CA VAL A 11 12.43 -3.78 14.54
C VAL A 11 13.85 -3.38 14.92
N ILE A 12 14.15 -2.08 14.97
CA ILE A 12 15.46 -1.54 15.38
C ILE A 12 15.75 -1.91 16.85
N ALA A 13 14.79 -1.75 17.75
CA ALA A 13 14.92 -2.13 19.16
C ALA A 13 15.20 -3.62 19.35
N LYS A 14 14.62 -4.47 18.49
CA LYS A 14 14.92 -5.91 18.49
C LYS A 14 16.38 -6.18 18.11
N ILE A 15 16.96 -5.44 17.17
CA ILE A 15 18.38 -5.55 16.81
C ILE A 15 19.27 -5.19 17.99
N TYR A 16 18.95 -4.10 18.71
CA TYR A 16 19.66 -3.74 19.94
C TYR A 16 19.63 -4.84 21.00
N ARG A 17 18.47 -5.45 21.20
CA ARG A 17 18.30 -6.51 22.19
C ARG A 17 19.09 -7.77 21.82
N ASP A 18 19.03 -8.16 20.55
CA ASP A 18 19.53 -9.46 20.09
C ASP A 18 21.03 -9.40 19.74
N LEU A 19 21.51 -8.32 19.11
CA LEU A 19 22.91 -8.18 18.65
C LEU A 19 23.77 -7.29 19.54
N LYS A 20 23.17 -6.39 20.32
CA LYS A 20 23.87 -5.44 21.21
C LYS A 20 25.03 -4.70 20.50
N PRO A 21 24.75 -4.00 19.37
CA PRO A 21 25.77 -3.25 18.66
C PRO A 21 26.39 -2.17 19.56
N ARG A 22 27.67 -1.85 19.31
CA ARG A 22 28.47 -0.95 20.15
C ARG A 22 28.16 0.53 19.92
N ASP A 23 27.71 0.87 18.72
CA ASP A 23 27.35 2.22 18.32
C ASP A 23 25.96 2.25 17.68
N SER A 24 25.45 3.48 17.51
CA SER A 24 24.15 3.79 16.92
C SER A 24 24.28 4.42 15.53
N ALA A 25 25.46 4.36 14.89
CA ALA A 25 25.70 5.04 13.62
C ALA A 25 24.80 4.50 12.50
N TRP A 26 24.50 3.21 12.55
CA TRP A 26 23.66 2.48 11.60
C TRP A 26 22.15 2.74 11.77
N GLU A 27 21.70 3.40 12.84
CA GLU A 27 20.25 3.57 13.10
C GLU A 27 19.55 4.41 12.03
N VAL A 28 20.20 5.48 11.58
CA VAL A 28 19.64 6.37 10.55
C VAL A 28 19.60 5.64 9.21
N ASP A 29 20.69 4.94 8.88
CA ASP A 29 20.78 4.13 7.66
C ASP A 29 19.76 2.98 7.67
N ALA A 30 19.44 2.44 8.84
CA ALA A 30 18.44 1.38 8.98
C ALA A 30 17.05 1.82 8.51
N ILE A 31 16.71 3.11 8.62
CA ILE A 31 15.42 3.64 8.11
C ILE A 31 15.38 3.51 6.58
N GLU A 32 16.47 3.83 5.89
CA GLU A 32 16.59 3.67 4.45
C GLU A 32 16.55 2.20 4.06
N TRP A 33 17.31 1.34 4.75
CA TRP A 33 17.32 -0.10 4.50
C TRP A 33 15.96 -0.76 4.72
N ILE A 34 15.17 -0.27 5.69
CA ILE A 34 13.79 -0.71 5.86
C ILE A 34 12.97 -0.38 4.62
N GLY A 35 13.08 0.84 4.07
CA GLY A 35 12.40 1.25 2.84
C GLY A 35 12.74 0.35 1.65
N GLU A 36 14.02 0.05 1.45
CA GLU A 36 14.48 -0.87 0.38
C GLU A 36 13.93 -2.29 0.57
N ALA A 37 14.04 -2.83 1.78
CA ALA A 37 13.57 -4.19 2.09
C ALA A 37 12.06 -4.32 1.86
N LEU A 38 11.33 -3.28 2.24
CA LEU A 38 9.90 -3.15 2.01
C LEU A 38 9.57 -3.19 0.51
N GLU A 39 10.29 -2.42 -0.31
CA GLU A 39 10.15 -2.46 -1.77
C GLU A 39 10.38 -3.86 -2.35
N PHE A 40 11.40 -4.59 -1.88
CA PHE A 40 11.66 -5.97 -2.30
C PHE A 40 10.54 -6.95 -1.91
N ILE A 41 9.88 -6.74 -0.77
CA ILE A 41 8.77 -7.59 -0.32
C ILE A 41 7.54 -7.41 -1.22
N GLY A 42 7.41 -6.26 -1.91
CA GLY A 42 6.32 -6.00 -2.85
C GLY A 42 4.95 -5.79 -2.20
N GLY A 43 4.92 -5.53 -0.89
CA GLY A 43 3.69 -5.22 -0.16
C GLY A 43 3.23 -3.79 -0.44
N PHE A 44 1.99 -3.62 -0.90
CA PHE A 44 1.39 -2.28 -1.00
C PHE A 44 1.11 -1.74 0.41
N TYR A 45 1.78 -0.65 0.77
CA TYR A 45 1.57 0.06 2.03
C TYR A 45 0.19 0.69 2.04
N GLY A 46 -0.48 0.63 3.19
CA GLY A 46 -1.59 1.53 3.45
C GLY A 46 -1.02 2.95 3.51
N LEU A 47 -0.90 3.60 2.35
CA LEU A 47 -0.56 5.01 2.28
C LEU A 47 -1.66 5.78 2.99
N GLU A 48 -1.28 6.67 3.89
CA GLU A 48 -2.23 7.54 4.55
C GLU A 48 -2.46 8.80 3.73
N LEU A 49 -3.71 9.22 3.67
CA LEU A 49 -4.05 10.49 3.03
C LEU A 49 -3.83 11.63 4.03
N LYS A 50 -2.87 12.50 3.72
CA LYS A 50 -2.54 13.68 4.52
C LYS A 50 -2.88 14.98 3.79
N GLU A 51 -3.20 16.00 4.56
CA GLU A 51 -3.37 17.38 4.08
C GLU A 51 -2.39 18.29 4.82
N MET A 52 -1.65 19.10 4.07
CA MET A 52 -0.70 20.08 4.61
C MET A 52 -0.93 21.44 3.98
N THR A 53 -0.88 22.49 4.80
CA THR A 53 -0.95 23.87 4.30
C THR A 53 0.47 24.43 4.14
N LYS A 54 0.77 24.96 2.96
CA LYS A 54 2.06 25.58 2.63
C LYS A 54 1.87 27.00 2.13
N ARG A 55 2.78 27.90 2.52
CA ARG A 55 2.81 29.27 2.02
C ARG A 55 3.59 29.30 0.70
N VAL A 56 3.00 29.96 -0.29
CA VAL A 56 3.66 30.28 -1.55
C VAL A 56 4.39 31.60 -1.40
N VAL A 57 5.67 31.61 -1.76
CA VAL A 57 6.52 32.81 -1.84
C VAL A 57 7.32 32.74 -3.14
N ASN A 58 7.36 33.84 -3.90
CA ASN A 58 8.04 33.90 -5.20
C ASN A 58 7.59 32.78 -6.16
N PHE A 59 6.28 32.56 -6.24
CA PHE A 59 5.65 31.51 -7.07
C PHE A 59 5.99 30.07 -6.65
N ARG A 60 6.58 29.83 -5.48
CA ARG A 60 7.06 28.52 -5.05
C ARG A 60 6.54 28.14 -3.67
N ALA A 61 6.28 26.85 -3.48
CA ALA A 61 6.02 26.23 -2.20
C ALA A 61 6.74 24.89 -2.11
N ASP A 62 7.37 24.62 -0.95
CA ASP A 62 8.10 23.36 -0.74
C ASP A 62 7.14 22.17 -0.67
N LEU A 63 7.57 21.05 -1.25
CA LEU A 63 6.84 19.79 -1.12
C LEU A 63 6.91 19.25 0.33
N PRO A 64 5.87 18.55 0.80
CA PRO A 64 5.96 17.81 2.06
C PRO A 64 7.08 16.75 1.98
N PRO A 65 7.90 16.56 3.03
CA PRO A 65 9.01 15.60 3.01
C PRO A 65 8.53 14.15 2.94
N SER A 66 7.32 13.86 3.44
CA SER A 66 6.72 12.52 3.41
C SER A 66 5.83 12.28 2.17
N LEU A 67 5.97 13.09 1.12
CA LEU A 67 5.17 12.99 -0.11
C LEU A 67 5.55 11.76 -0.92
N PHE A 68 4.62 10.82 -1.05
CA PHE A 68 4.74 9.69 -1.99
C PHE A 68 4.03 10.00 -3.31
N GLU A 69 2.75 10.33 -3.25
CA GLU A 69 1.94 10.68 -4.42
C GLU A 69 1.12 11.94 -4.16
N LEU A 70 1.15 12.88 -5.09
CA LEU A 70 0.32 14.08 -5.02
C LEU A 70 -1.10 13.77 -5.47
N VAL A 71 -2.08 14.03 -4.60
CA VAL A 71 -3.50 13.82 -4.90
C VAL A 71 -4.13 15.09 -5.46
N ALA A 72 -4.00 16.21 -4.74
CA ALA A 72 -4.60 17.49 -5.15
C ALA A 72 -3.88 18.70 -4.55
N VAL A 73 -3.96 19.84 -5.23
CA VAL A 73 -3.50 21.14 -4.73
C VAL A 73 -4.67 22.12 -4.76
N LYS A 74 -4.87 22.85 -3.66
CA LYS A 74 -5.92 23.87 -3.51
C LYS A 74 -5.35 25.25 -3.23
N SER A 75 -6.09 26.26 -3.64
CA SER A 75 -6.00 27.61 -3.10
C SER A 75 -7.38 28.00 -2.57
N GLY A 76 -7.49 28.20 -1.25
CA GLY A 76 -8.80 28.30 -0.58
C GLY A 76 -9.65 27.05 -0.79
N ASP A 77 -10.87 27.22 -1.28
CA ASP A 77 -11.82 26.13 -1.58
C ASP A 77 -11.74 25.62 -3.03
N ARG A 78 -10.86 26.20 -3.87
CA ARG A 78 -10.75 25.84 -5.29
C ARG A 78 -9.56 24.92 -5.55
N LYS A 79 -9.77 23.94 -6.42
CA LYS A 79 -8.72 23.06 -6.94
C LYS A 79 -7.93 23.81 -8.01
N LEU A 80 -6.60 23.74 -7.93
CA LEU A 80 -5.72 24.24 -8.97
C LEU A 80 -5.50 23.15 -10.03
N PRO A 81 -5.79 23.38 -11.32
CA PRO A 81 -5.39 22.50 -12.40
C PRO A 81 -3.86 22.39 -12.51
N TYR A 82 -3.40 21.19 -12.91
CA TYR A 82 -2.00 20.93 -13.26
C TYR A 82 -1.75 21.32 -14.72
N GLU A 83 -0.80 22.22 -14.98
CA GLU A 83 -0.51 22.71 -16.33
C GLU A 83 0.72 22.02 -16.95
N GLY A 84 0.77 20.68 -16.95
CA GLY A 84 1.86 19.92 -17.60
C GLY A 84 1.38 19.05 -18.76
N LYS A 85 2.23 18.83 -19.78
CA LYS A 85 1.93 17.90 -20.88
C LYS A 85 1.89 16.44 -20.36
N THR A 86 0.66 15.94 -20.11
CA THR A 86 0.27 14.53 -19.82
C THR A 86 0.76 13.98 -18.46
N LEU A 87 -0.05 13.33 -17.62
CA LEU A 87 -0.76 12.05 -17.85
C LEU A 87 -2.26 12.12 -17.46
N GLN A 88 -3.13 11.98 -18.46
CA GLN A 88 -4.52 11.56 -18.25
C GLN A 88 -4.56 10.05 -17.97
N THR A 89 -4.02 9.62 -16.83
CA THR A 89 -4.36 8.28 -16.30
C THR A 89 -5.78 8.36 -15.73
N PHE A 90 -6.64 7.45 -16.19
CA PHE A 90 -8.02 7.27 -15.77
C PHE A 90 -8.07 6.96 -14.26
N SER A 91 -8.27 8.00 -13.43
CA SER A 91 -8.65 7.81 -12.02
C SER A 91 -10.02 8.44 -11.82
N ARG A 92 -11.00 7.62 -11.41
CA ARG A 92 -12.39 8.02 -11.09
C ARG A 92 -12.49 9.09 -9.99
N TYR A 93 -11.38 9.39 -9.32
CA TYR A 93 -11.27 10.30 -8.17
C TYR A 93 -10.68 11.67 -8.51
N LYS A 94 -10.26 11.95 -9.75
CA LYS A 94 -9.58 13.22 -10.09
C LYS A 94 -10.41 14.47 -9.81
N ASP A 95 -11.74 14.38 -9.83
CA ASP A 95 -12.62 15.54 -9.64
C ASP A 95 -13.05 15.74 -8.19
N TYR A 96 -12.69 14.79 -7.31
CA TYR A 96 -13.05 14.82 -5.92
C TYR A 96 -11.84 15.13 -5.05
N ILE A 97 -12.08 15.96 -4.05
CA ILE A 97 -11.13 16.25 -3.00
C ILE A 97 -11.65 15.60 -1.72
N PHE A 98 -10.75 14.97 -0.99
CA PHE A 98 -11.07 14.35 0.29
C PHE A 98 -11.09 15.40 1.39
N ARG A 99 -12.13 15.44 2.23
CA ARG A 99 -12.09 16.14 3.52
C ARG A 99 -11.68 15.12 4.58
N THR A 100 -10.58 15.39 5.28
CA THR A 100 -10.13 14.59 6.43
C THR A 100 -10.78 15.01 7.74
N ASP A 101 -11.88 15.78 7.69
CA ASP A 101 -12.61 16.22 8.89
C ASP A 101 -13.36 15.04 9.52
N PRO A 102 -13.02 14.63 10.77
CA PRO A 102 -13.68 13.54 11.47
C PRO A 102 -15.17 13.80 11.77
N THR A 103 -15.64 15.05 11.66
CA THR A 103 -17.04 15.43 11.87
C THR A 103 -17.88 15.45 10.59
N ALA A 104 -17.27 15.20 9.43
CA ALA A 104 -18.01 15.07 8.18
C ALA A 104 -18.83 13.78 8.17
N LYS A 105 -20.15 13.90 7.95
CA LYS A 105 -21.10 12.76 7.96
C LYS A 105 -20.81 11.71 6.89
N ASP A 106 -20.14 12.12 5.83
CA ASP A 106 -19.59 11.29 4.78
C ASP A 106 -18.08 11.53 4.83
N PHE A 107 -17.23 10.51 4.69
CA PHE A 107 -15.77 10.64 4.62
C PHE A 107 -15.35 11.57 3.45
N GLY A 108 -15.44 12.88 3.65
CA GLY A 108 -16.21 13.73 2.73
C GLY A 108 -15.52 14.03 1.41
N PHE A 109 -15.92 13.33 0.35
CA PHE A 109 -15.61 13.75 -1.01
C PHE A 109 -16.37 15.03 -1.32
N THR A 110 -15.66 16.12 -1.58
CA THR A 110 -16.26 17.37 -2.08
C THR A 110 -15.95 17.48 -3.56
N GLN A 111 -16.99 17.56 -4.39
CA GLN A 111 -16.83 17.94 -5.79
C GLN A 111 -16.34 19.39 -5.83
N VAL A 112 -15.22 19.62 -6.49
CA VAL A 112 -14.60 20.95 -6.58
C VAL A 112 -14.82 21.54 -7.96
N THR A 113 -15.05 22.84 -8.00
CA THR A 113 -14.95 23.61 -9.24
C THR A 113 -13.47 23.87 -9.53
N GLU A 114 -13.01 23.55 -10.73
CA GLU A 114 -11.65 23.88 -11.16
C GLU A 114 -11.51 25.40 -11.31
N SER A 115 -10.42 25.96 -10.79
CA SER A 115 -10.08 27.36 -11.04
C SER A 115 -9.42 27.46 -12.41
N THR A 116 -10.11 28.01 -13.41
CA THR A 116 -9.50 28.31 -14.72
C THR A 116 -8.41 29.39 -14.65
N ASP A 117 -8.42 30.23 -13.61
CA ASP A 117 -7.54 31.41 -13.53
C ASP A 117 -6.20 31.13 -12.85
N ALA A 118 -6.05 29.99 -12.18
CA ALA A 118 -4.86 29.69 -11.39
C ALA A 118 -4.49 28.21 -11.50
N TYR A 119 -3.21 27.94 -11.73
CA TYR A 119 -2.70 26.59 -11.98
C TYR A 119 -1.39 26.36 -11.25
N TYR A 120 -0.89 25.12 -11.29
CA TYR A 120 0.42 24.76 -10.76
C TYR A 120 1.22 23.85 -11.70
N PHE A 121 2.54 23.91 -11.54
CA PHE A 121 3.50 22.97 -12.12
C PHE A 121 4.22 22.21 -11.02
N LEU A 122 4.58 20.96 -11.31
CA LEU A 122 5.43 20.16 -10.44
C LEU A 122 6.87 20.23 -10.92
N GLN A 123 7.77 20.56 -10.00
CA GLN A 123 9.21 20.44 -10.20
C GLN A 123 9.79 19.59 -9.07
N PRO A 124 10.93 18.92 -9.29
CA PRO A 124 11.59 18.19 -8.21
C PRO A 124 11.84 19.10 -7.00
N GLY A 125 11.27 18.74 -5.85
CA GLY A 125 11.43 19.46 -4.57
C GLY A 125 10.41 20.57 -4.27
N TYR A 126 9.70 21.13 -5.25
CA TYR A 126 8.75 22.22 -5.01
C TYR A 126 7.60 22.28 -6.02
N ILE A 127 6.49 22.89 -5.60
CA ILE A 127 5.37 23.26 -6.46
C ILE A 127 5.55 24.70 -6.91
N LYS A 128 5.44 24.93 -8.21
CA LYS A 128 5.38 26.26 -8.78
C LYS A 128 3.93 26.64 -9.04
N THR A 129 3.48 27.80 -8.59
CA THR A 129 2.11 28.30 -8.80
C THR A 129 2.08 29.42 -9.83
N SER A 130 0.90 29.70 -10.40
CA SER A 130 0.68 30.85 -11.29
C SER A 130 0.73 32.20 -10.56
N PHE A 131 0.54 32.22 -9.24
CA PHE A 131 0.54 33.43 -8.40
C PHE A 131 1.79 33.51 -7.53
N GLU A 132 2.24 34.74 -7.25
CA GLU A 132 3.51 35.02 -6.58
C GLU A 132 3.49 34.71 -5.09
N GLN A 133 2.39 35.05 -4.40
CA GLN A 133 2.22 34.85 -2.96
C GLN A 133 0.81 34.36 -2.65
N GLY A 134 0.69 33.46 -1.69
CA GLY A 134 -0.60 32.93 -1.26
C GLY A 134 -0.44 31.73 -0.33
N THR A 135 -1.54 31.05 -0.05
CA THR A 135 -1.55 29.85 0.78
C THR A 135 -2.20 28.72 -0.01
N ILE A 136 -1.47 27.61 -0.16
CA ILE A 136 -1.98 26.41 -0.81
C ILE A 136 -2.18 25.30 0.21
N ARG A 137 -3.17 24.45 -0.04
CA ARG A 137 -3.34 23.17 0.68
C ARG A 137 -2.99 22.03 -0.26
N ILE A 138 -2.06 21.21 0.17
CA ILE A 138 -1.53 20.07 -0.57
C ILE A 138 -2.14 18.83 0.06
N GLN A 139 -2.87 18.05 -0.73
CA GLN A 139 -3.34 16.73 -0.35
C GLN A 139 -2.47 15.69 -1.03
N TYR A 140 -2.01 14.72 -0.26
CA TYR A 140 -1.05 13.75 -0.72
C TYR A 140 -1.14 12.45 0.04
N LEU A 141 -0.73 11.38 -0.63
CA LEU A 141 -0.47 10.09 -0.01
C LEU A 141 0.93 10.12 0.59
N ALA A 142 1.02 9.73 1.85
CA ALA A 142 2.25 9.68 2.61
C ALA A 142 2.49 8.29 3.21
N PHE A 143 3.74 7.99 3.50
CA PHE A 143 4.05 6.86 4.35
C PHE A 143 3.59 7.16 5.79
N PRO A 144 2.89 6.21 6.44
CA PRO A 144 2.55 6.34 7.86
C PRO A 144 3.82 6.45 8.69
N VAL A 145 3.81 7.38 9.65
CA VAL A 145 4.92 7.60 10.58
C VAL A 145 4.40 7.67 12.01
N ASP A 146 5.19 7.18 12.96
CA ASP A 146 4.86 7.23 14.38
C ASP A 146 5.08 8.63 14.99
N SER A 147 4.81 8.75 16.30
CA SER A 147 4.98 10.00 17.06
C SER A 147 6.42 10.56 17.09
N GLN A 148 7.42 9.73 16.79
CA GLN A 148 8.83 10.10 16.77
C GLN A 148 9.35 10.27 15.33
N GLY A 149 8.52 10.04 14.32
CA GLY A 149 8.87 10.17 12.90
C GLY A 149 9.44 8.91 12.26
N TYR A 150 9.42 7.76 12.93
CA TYR A 150 9.80 6.48 12.32
C TYR A 150 8.68 5.97 11.40
N PRO A 151 9.00 5.42 10.22
CA PRO A 151 7.99 4.87 9.33
C PRO A 151 7.31 3.66 9.99
N GLU A 152 6.00 3.54 9.78
CA GLU A 152 5.26 2.36 10.22
C GLU A 152 5.37 1.24 9.19
N VAL A 153 5.48 0.01 9.68
CA VAL A 153 5.62 -1.21 8.89
C VAL A 153 4.46 -2.17 9.17
N PRO A 154 4.05 -3.03 8.23
CA PRO A 154 2.99 -4.00 8.47
C PRO A 154 3.27 -4.87 9.70
N ASP A 155 2.27 -5.00 10.58
CA ASP A 155 2.31 -5.89 11.74
C ASP A 155 2.17 -7.35 11.29
N ASN A 156 3.27 -7.89 10.79
CA ASN A 156 3.34 -9.23 10.27
C ASN A 156 4.66 -9.85 10.70
N ILE A 157 4.60 -11.06 11.28
CA ILE A 157 5.77 -11.76 11.77
C ILE A 157 6.79 -12.06 10.66
N TYR A 158 6.35 -12.35 9.44
CA TYR A 158 7.23 -12.58 8.31
C TYR A 158 7.87 -11.29 7.83
N VAL A 159 7.12 -10.20 7.74
CA VAL A 159 7.64 -8.88 7.33
C VAL A 159 8.66 -8.39 8.36
N THR A 160 8.31 -8.34 9.64
CA THR A 160 9.22 -7.89 10.71
C THR A 160 10.48 -8.75 10.81
N THR A 161 10.37 -10.06 10.60
CA THR A 161 11.53 -10.96 10.55
C THR A 161 12.38 -10.73 9.30
N ALA A 162 11.77 -10.50 8.14
CA ALA A 162 12.49 -10.15 6.92
C ALA A 162 13.27 -8.84 7.09
N LEU A 163 12.62 -7.78 7.59
CA LEU A 163 13.25 -6.48 7.86
C LEU A 163 14.45 -6.61 8.81
N TRP A 164 14.29 -7.39 9.89
CA TRP A 164 15.38 -7.67 10.82
C TRP A 164 16.58 -8.30 10.09
N TRP A 165 16.37 -9.34 9.28
CA TRP A 165 17.44 -9.98 8.52
C TRP A 165 18.08 -9.07 7.48
N TYR A 166 17.32 -8.16 6.87
CA TYR A 166 17.85 -7.19 5.91
C TYR A 166 18.78 -6.18 6.58
N ILE A 167 18.35 -5.57 7.69
CA ILE A 167 19.18 -4.61 8.43
C ILE A 167 20.47 -5.29 8.88
N VAL A 168 20.37 -6.50 9.43
CA VAL A 168 21.53 -7.28 9.87
C VAL A 168 22.49 -7.58 8.71
N ARG A 169 21.96 -7.94 7.54
CA ARG A 169 22.75 -8.15 6.33
C ARG A 169 23.50 -6.89 5.90
N GLN A 170 22.86 -5.72 5.98
CA GLN A 170 23.48 -4.43 5.66
C GLN A 170 24.54 -4.02 6.69
N MET A 171 24.26 -4.21 7.99
CA MET A 171 25.25 -3.98 9.05
C MET A 171 26.51 -4.83 8.82
N LEU A 172 26.36 -6.12 8.48
CA LEU A 172 27.48 -7.01 8.16
C LEU A 172 28.27 -6.55 6.93
N MET A 173 27.61 -6.02 5.88
CA MET A 173 28.29 -5.41 4.74
C MET A 173 29.04 -4.13 5.13
N GLY A 174 28.48 -3.34 6.04
CA GLY A 174 29.08 -2.12 6.58
C GLY A 174 30.25 -2.35 7.53
N GLY A 175 30.66 -3.60 7.76
CA GLY A 175 31.80 -3.95 8.61
C GLY A 175 31.44 -4.29 10.06
N TYR A 176 30.15 -4.46 10.39
CA TYR A 176 29.75 -5.01 11.68
C TYR A 176 30.24 -6.46 11.81
N GLU A 177 31.05 -6.73 12.81
CA GLU A 177 31.51 -8.09 13.10
C GLU A 177 30.56 -8.75 14.10
N SER A 178 29.74 -9.68 13.62
CA SER A 178 28.94 -10.54 14.49
C SER A 178 29.64 -11.87 14.74
N ASN A 179 29.71 -12.29 16.00
CA ASN A 179 30.20 -13.63 16.38
C ASN A 179 29.12 -14.72 16.28
N ILE A 180 27.89 -14.36 15.90
CA ILE A 180 26.72 -15.24 15.96
C ILE A 180 26.42 -15.86 14.60
N PHE A 181 26.53 -15.08 13.53
CA PHE A 181 26.25 -15.56 12.16
C PHE A 181 27.05 -14.75 11.13
N ARG A 182 27.27 -15.36 9.96
CA ARG A 182 27.97 -14.73 8.83
C ARG A 182 27.00 -14.08 7.85
N TRP A 183 27.55 -13.27 6.95
CA TRP A 183 26.76 -12.56 5.93
C TRP A 183 25.93 -13.51 5.07
N GLU A 184 26.46 -14.67 4.69
CA GLU A 184 25.76 -15.65 3.86
C GLU A 184 24.52 -16.20 4.55
N THR A 185 24.57 -16.36 5.88
CA THR A 185 23.41 -16.78 6.68
C THR A 185 22.35 -15.69 6.75
N ALA A 186 22.77 -14.42 6.86
CA ALA A 186 21.85 -13.29 6.85
C ALA A 186 21.16 -13.13 5.48
N ASP A 187 21.93 -13.22 4.39
CA ASP A 187 21.41 -13.15 3.02
C ASP A 187 20.46 -14.31 2.69
N TYR A 188 20.77 -15.53 3.13
CA TYR A 188 19.89 -16.69 2.97
C TYR A 188 18.56 -16.51 3.71
N ASN A 189 18.61 -16.11 4.99
CA ASN A 189 17.38 -15.91 5.77
C ASN A 189 16.56 -14.73 5.24
N TRP A 190 17.22 -13.62 4.85
CA TRP A 190 16.56 -12.50 4.19
C TRP A 190 15.76 -12.96 2.97
N LYS A 191 16.39 -13.68 2.03
CA LYS A 191 15.71 -14.19 0.82
C LYS A 191 14.51 -15.07 1.15
N LYS A 192 14.67 -15.98 2.13
CA LYS A 192 13.59 -16.86 2.59
C LYS A 192 12.39 -16.07 3.11
N TYR A 193 12.62 -15.15 4.04
CA TYR A 193 11.55 -14.39 4.69
C TYR A 193 10.97 -13.30 3.77
N CYS A 194 11.75 -12.74 2.84
CA CYS A 194 11.25 -11.80 1.83
C CYS A 194 10.15 -12.44 0.96
N VAL A 195 10.37 -13.67 0.48
CA VAL A 195 9.37 -14.41 -0.31
C VAL A 195 8.16 -14.78 0.54
N SER A 196 8.37 -15.27 1.77
CA SER A 196 7.27 -15.59 2.69
C SER A 196 6.42 -14.36 3.01
N ALA A 197 7.06 -13.22 3.27
CA ALA A 197 6.40 -11.95 3.54
C ALA A 197 5.60 -11.47 2.34
N GLY A 198 6.17 -11.51 1.13
CA GLY A 198 5.45 -11.13 -0.10
C GLY A 198 4.21 -12.00 -0.33
N ASN A 199 4.34 -13.31 -0.20
CA ASN A 199 3.23 -14.25 -0.36
C ASN A 199 2.11 -14.02 0.67
N ASP A 200 2.47 -13.81 1.93
CA ASP A 200 1.49 -13.57 3.01
C ASP A 200 0.80 -12.21 2.86
N MET A 201 1.53 -11.18 2.45
CA MET A 201 0.97 -9.86 2.14
C MET A 201 0.01 -9.90 0.94
N MET A 202 0.26 -10.78 -0.04
CA MET A 202 -0.63 -11.03 -1.17
C MET A 202 -1.83 -11.92 -0.82
N MET A 203 -1.84 -12.58 0.35
CA MET A 203 -3.00 -13.39 0.76
C MET A 203 -4.24 -12.50 1.05
N PRO A 204 -5.41 -12.82 0.46
CA PRO A 204 -6.69 -12.25 0.87
C PRO A 204 -6.96 -12.55 2.36
N ASN A 205 -7.53 -11.59 3.10
CA ASN A 205 -7.73 -11.72 4.57
C ASN A 205 -8.63 -12.94 4.95
N PRO A 206 -8.64 -13.36 6.24
CA PRO A 206 -9.51 -14.43 6.72
C PRO A 206 -10.99 -14.22 6.40
N GLU A 207 -11.51 -12.99 6.41
CA GLU A 207 -12.90 -12.69 6.03
C GLU A 207 -13.17 -12.90 4.53
N ARG A 208 -12.18 -12.69 3.66
CA ARG A 208 -12.24 -13.02 2.22
C ARG A 208 -12.11 -14.52 2.02
N MET A 209 -11.32 -15.20 2.85
CA MET A 209 -11.24 -16.66 2.84
C MET A 209 -12.56 -17.27 3.35
N GLU A 210 -13.20 -16.68 4.35
CA GLU A 210 -14.54 -17.02 4.82
C GLU A 210 -15.59 -16.70 3.75
N ALA A 211 -15.56 -15.52 3.12
CA ALA A 211 -16.47 -15.18 2.02
C ALA A 211 -16.25 -16.06 0.77
N PHE A 212 -15.01 -16.46 0.49
CA PHE A 212 -14.68 -17.42 -0.56
C PHE A 212 -15.21 -18.80 -0.19
N LYS A 213 -14.99 -19.27 1.04
CA LYS A 213 -15.51 -20.54 1.56
C LYS A 213 -17.03 -20.58 1.59
N GLU A 214 -17.70 -19.49 1.98
CA GLU A 214 -19.15 -19.35 1.95
C GLU A 214 -19.69 -19.40 0.52
N LYS A 215 -19.06 -18.67 -0.41
CA LYS A 215 -19.41 -18.73 -1.84
C LYS A 215 -19.17 -20.14 -2.40
N TRP A 216 -18.09 -20.79 -2.03
CA TRP A 216 -17.75 -22.16 -2.45
C TRP A 216 -18.76 -23.19 -1.91
N ILE A 217 -19.16 -23.08 -0.64
CA ILE A 217 -20.19 -23.93 -0.04
C ILE A 217 -21.55 -23.72 -0.72
N ARG A 218 -21.89 -22.48 -1.12
CA ARG A 218 -23.12 -22.16 -1.86
C ARG A 218 -23.13 -22.66 -3.30
N LEU A 219 -21.99 -23.05 -3.87
CA LEU A 219 -21.91 -23.69 -5.19
C LEU A 219 -22.24 -25.19 -5.13
N LEU A 220 -22.07 -25.84 -3.96
CA LEU A 220 -22.32 -27.28 -3.81
C LEU A 220 -23.75 -27.71 -4.18
N PRO A 221 -24.83 -26.98 -3.80
CA PRO A 221 -26.18 -27.31 -4.25
C PRO A 221 -26.36 -27.17 -5.77
N PHE A 222 -25.68 -26.21 -6.40
CA PHE A 222 -25.75 -25.98 -7.84
C PHE A 222 -25.07 -27.09 -8.63
N VAL A 223 -23.89 -27.55 -8.18
CA VAL A 223 -23.19 -28.70 -8.76
C VAL A 223 -24.00 -29.98 -8.62
N LYS A 224 -24.59 -30.23 -7.44
CA LYS A 224 -25.47 -31.38 -7.22
C LYS A 224 -26.75 -31.32 -8.05
N ALA A 225 -27.32 -30.13 -8.24
CA ALA A 225 -28.49 -29.94 -9.11
C ALA A 225 -28.14 -30.14 -10.59
N GLN A 226 -26.93 -29.75 -11.02
CA GLN A 226 -26.45 -30.09 -12.37
C GLN A 226 -26.23 -31.59 -12.54
N GLU A 227 -25.60 -32.27 -11.59
CA GLU A 227 -25.43 -33.73 -11.63
C GLU A 227 -26.78 -34.47 -11.66
N ALA A 228 -27.76 -34.03 -10.88
CA ALA A 228 -29.12 -34.56 -10.92
C ALA A 228 -29.81 -34.29 -12.27
N SER A 229 -29.70 -33.07 -12.81
CA SER A 229 -30.28 -32.75 -14.12
C SER A 229 -29.61 -33.51 -15.28
N VAL A 230 -28.33 -33.83 -15.17
CA VAL A 230 -27.59 -34.64 -16.17
C VAL A 230 -27.98 -36.11 -16.06
N ALA A 231 -28.25 -36.61 -14.84
CA ALA A 231 -28.78 -37.95 -14.61
C ALA A 231 -30.21 -38.09 -15.14
N ASP A 232 -31.08 -37.11 -14.89
CA ASP A 232 -32.46 -37.08 -15.40
C ASP A 232 -32.48 -37.02 -16.94
N VAL A 233 -31.57 -36.25 -17.56
CA VAL A 233 -31.43 -36.20 -19.02
C VAL A 233 -30.84 -37.52 -19.58
N GLN A 234 -30.01 -38.24 -18.83
CA GLN A 234 -29.54 -39.57 -19.24
C GLN A 234 -30.62 -40.65 -19.09
N GLU A 235 -31.50 -40.56 -18.09
CA GLU A 235 -32.68 -41.43 -18.00
C GLU A 235 -33.68 -41.14 -19.12
N ASP A 236 -33.98 -39.87 -19.42
CA ASP A 236 -34.86 -39.49 -20.55
C ASP A 236 -34.29 -39.94 -21.91
N LEU A 237 -32.96 -39.99 -22.07
CA LEU A 237 -32.31 -40.51 -23.29
C LEU A 237 -32.31 -42.06 -23.37
N LEU A 238 -32.54 -42.76 -22.26
CA LEU A 238 -32.68 -44.23 -22.23
C LEU A 238 -34.13 -44.68 -22.48
N ASP A 239 -35.12 -43.80 -22.26
CA ASP A 239 -36.54 -44.08 -22.50
C ASP A 239 -37.03 -43.75 -23.93
N VAL A 240 -36.19 -43.10 -24.76
CA VAL A 240 -36.49 -42.96 -26.21
C VAL A 240 -36.05 -44.23 -26.95
N ASN A 241 -36.83 -45.29 -26.82
CA ASN A 241 -36.75 -46.49 -27.65
C ASN A 241 -37.15 -46.15 -29.12
N PRO A 242 -36.26 -46.29 -30.12
CA PRO A 242 -36.61 -46.06 -31.51
C PRO A 242 -37.28 -47.31 -32.09
N ARG A 243 -38.56 -47.56 -31.75
CA ARG A 243 -39.40 -48.54 -32.48
C ARG A 243 -40.82 -48.04 -32.61
N GLY A 244 -40.99 -47.07 -33.50
CA GLY A 244 -42.21 -46.98 -34.29
C GLY A 244 -42.23 -48.08 -35.35
N GLU A 245 -43.33 -48.83 -35.36
CA GLU A 245 -43.88 -49.65 -36.46
C GLU A 245 -43.08 -50.92 -36.81
N ILE A 246 -43.69 -52.07 -37.10
CA ILE A 246 -44.70 -52.34 -38.13
C ILE A 246 -45.56 -53.58 -37.71
N GLU A 247 -46.88 -53.46 -37.76
CA GLU A 247 -47.79 -54.53 -38.21
C GLU A 247 -48.00 -54.37 -39.72
#